data_AF-A0A2E3EV37-F1
#
_entry.id   AF-A0A2E3EV37-F1
#
_cell.length_a   1.000
_cell.length_b   1.000
_cell.length_c   1.000
_cell.angle_alpha   90.00
_cell.angle_beta   90.00
_cell.angle_gamma   90.00
#
_symmetry.space_group_name_H-M   'P 1'
#
loop_
_entity.id
_entity.type
_entity.pdbx_description
1 polymer ?
#
loop_
_entity_poly.entity_id
_entity_poly.type
_entity_poly.pdbx_seq_one_letter_code
_entity_poly.pdbx_strand_id
1 'polypeptide(L)' 'YIDASMRASFDLQAPGLPTTLLIDSEGRELGRLVGPAEWDTPEMIAFLKNHLTSN' A
#
# COMPACT_ATOMS: atom_id res chain seq x y z
N TYR A 1 -14.34 -4.68 6.80
CA TYR A 1 -13.88 -5.71 7.75
C TYR A 1 -12.91 -5.05 8.73
N ILE A 2 -12.95 -5.38 10.02
CA ILE A 2 -12.03 -4.88 11.03
C ILE A 2 -11.26 -6.08 11.56
N ASP A 3 -9.92 -6.07 11.45
CA ASP A 3 -9.06 -7.10 12.02
C ASP A 3 -8.68 -6.77 13.46
N ALA A 4 -9.55 -7.13 14.41
CA ALA A 4 -9.28 -6.96 15.84
C ALA A 4 -8.12 -7.85 16.35
N SER A 5 -7.77 -8.90 15.60
CA SER A 5 -6.72 -9.85 15.99
C SER A 5 -5.31 -9.43 15.58
N MET A 6 -5.20 -8.38 14.74
CA MET A 6 -3.96 -7.95 14.10
C MET A 6 -3.28 -9.01 13.23
N ARG A 7 -3.98 -10.11 12.90
CA ARG A 7 -3.43 -11.19 12.09
C ARG A 7 -2.96 -10.69 10.73
N ALA A 8 -3.70 -9.77 10.11
CA ALA A 8 -3.29 -9.16 8.84
C ALA A 8 -1.94 -8.43 8.96
N SER A 9 -1.70 -7.69 10.05
CA SER A 9 -0.42 -7.01 10.28
C SER A 9 0.74 -7.98 10.44
N PHE A 10 0.52 -9.11 11.13
CA PHE A 10 1.53 -10.17 11.28
C PHE A 10 1.80 -10.89 9.97
N ASP A 11 0.76 -11.32 9.27
CA ASP A 11 0.86 -12.05 8.01
C ASP A 11 1.55 -11.20 6.92
N LEU A 12 1.30 -9.88 6.91
CA LEU A 12 1.93 -8.91 6.01
C LEU A 12 3.30 -8.41 6.48
N GLN A 13 3.75 -8.85 7.66
CA GLN A 13 4.99 -8.41 8.31
C GLN A 13 5.11 -6.88 8.35
N ALA A 14 4.05 -6.19 8.76
CA ALA A 14 4.01 -4.73 8.83
C ALA A 14 4.78 -4.25 10.07
N PRO A 15 5.98 -3.66 9.93
CA PRO A 15 6.86 -3.40 11.08
C PRO A 15 6.48 -2.13 11.87
N GLY A 16 5.51 -1.36 11.38
CA GLY A 16 5.08 -0.10 11.98
C GLY A 16 3.72 0.37 11.46
N LEU A 17 3.18 1.42 12.08
CA LEU A 17 1.89 1.99 11.69
C LEU A 17 2.02 3.49 11.35
N PRO A 18 1.22 4.00 10.39
CA PRO A 18 0.46 3.20 9.42
C PRO A 18 1.40 2.47 8.44
N THR A 19 0.95 1.37 7.83
CA THR A 19 1.64 0.70 6.71
C THR A 19 0.68 0.60 5.54
N THR A 20 1.13 0.99 4.35
CA THR A 20 0.36 0.90 3.10
C THR A 20 1.10 0.05 2.08
N LEU A 21 0.39 -0.85 1.40
CA LEU A 21 0.91 -1.71 0.33
C LEU A 21 0.35 -1.25 -1.02
N LEU A 22 1.20 -1.16 -2.04
CA LEU A 22 0.78 -1.01 -3.43
C LEU A 22 0.80 -2.40 -4.09
N ILE A 23 -0.36 -2.86 -4.56
CA ILE A 23 -0.54 -4.19 -5.14
C ILE A 23 -1.03 -4.03 -6.58
N ASP A 24 -0.46 -4.79 -7.52
CA ASP A 24 -0.88 -4.76 -8.94
C ASP A 24 -2.10 -5.64 -9.24
N SER A 25 -2.55 -5.64 -10.50
CA SER A 25 -3.70 -6.42 -10.96
C SER A 25 -3.49 -7.94 -10.92
N GLU A 26 -2.25 -8.41 -10.82
CA GLU A 26 -1.90 -9.83 -10.64
C GLU A 26 -1.80 -10.22 -9.16
N GLY A 27 -1.99 -9.27 -8.24
CA GLY A 27 -1.89 -9.51 -6.80
C GLY A 27 -0.46 -9.45 -6.26
N ARG A 28 0.52 -8.91 -7.02
CA ARG A 28 1.90 -8.76 -6.59
C ARG A 28 2.11 -7.44 -5.86
N GLU A 29 2.89 -7.47 -4.77
CA GLU A 29 3.32 -6.25 -4.08
C GLU A 29 4.36 -5.51 -4.95
N LEU A 30 3.98 -4.32 -5.44
CA LEU A 30 4.89 -3.41 -6.16
C LEU A 30 5.74 -2.58 -5.21
N GLY A 31 5.27 -2.37 -3.98
CA GLY A 31 6.00 -1.65 -2.95
C GLY A 31 5.20 -1.44 -1.68
N ARG A 32 5.87 -0.93 -0.64
CA ARG A 32 5.26 -0.59 0.65
C ARG A 32 5.79 0.72 1.21
N LEU A 33 4.93 1.38 1.99
CA LEU A 33 5.25 2.60 2.71
C LEU A 33 4.95 2.37 4.20
N VAL A 34 5.91 2.68 5.07
CA VAL A 34 5.78 2.63 6.53
C VAL A 34 5.84 4.05 7.08
N GLY A 35 4.84 4.42 7.87
CA GLY A 35 4.65 5.78 8.37
C GLY A 35 3.57 6.56 7.60
N PRO A 36 3.26 7.79 8.04
CA PRO A 36 2.30 8.64 7.37
C PRO A 36 2.79 9.09 5.98
N ALA A 37 1.85 9.40 5.09
CA ALA A 37 2.14 9.96 3.77
C ALA A 37 1.03 10.91 3.32
N GLU A 38 1.40 11.93 2.54
CA GLU A 38 0.48 12.85 1.87
C GLU A 38 0.05 12.23 0.53
N TRP A 39 -1.15 11.67 0.50
CA TRP A 39 -1.64 10.85 -0.63
C TRP A 39 -2.23 11.66 -1.77
N ASP A 40 -2.63 12.90 -1.53
CA ASP A 40 -3.32 13.79 -2.47
C ASP A 40 -2.37 14.80 -3.15
N THR A 41 -1.06 14.61 -2.98
CA THR A 41 -0.06 15.41 -3.70
C THR A 41 -0.06 15.10 -5.20
N PRO A 42 0.20 16.10 -6.07
CA PRO A 42 0.31 15.88 -7.51
C PRO A 42 1.32 14.77 -7.87
N GLU A 43 2.43 14.69 -7.14
CA GLU A 43 3.49 13.70 -7.32
C GLU A 43 3.00 12.28 -6.99
N MET A 44 2.30 12.09 -5.87
CA MET A 44 1.74 10.78 -5.51
C MET A 44 0.68 10.34 -6.52
N ILE A 45 -0.17 11.26 -6.98
CA ILE A 45 -1.18 10.97 -8.00
C ILE A 45 -0.53 10.56 -9.31
N ALA A 46 0.53 11.25 -9.75
CA ALA A 46 1.27 10.91 -10.96
C ALA A 46 1.94 9.54 -10.84
N PHE A 47 2.57 9.26 -9.69
CA PHE A 47 3.16 7.96 -9.37
C PHE A 47 2.13 6.83 -9.46
N LEU A 48 0.98 6.96 -8.79
CA LEU A 48 -0.07 5.93 -8.82
C LEU A 48 -0.64 5.74 -10.22
N LYS A 49 -0.85 6.82 -10.99
CA LYS A 49 -1.34 6.74 -12.39
C LYS A 49 -0.42 5.92 -13.30
N ASN A 50 0.89 5.99 -13.10
CA ASN A 50 1.84 5.18 -13.87
C ASN A 50 1.66 3.67 -13.64
N HIS A 51 1.04 3.27 -12.54
CA HIS A 51 0.77 1.87 -12.19
C HIS A 51 -0.68 1.43 -12.45
N LEU A 52 -1.56 2.31 -12.95
CA LEU A 52 -2.96 1.98 -13.26
C LEU A 52 -3.17 1.37 -14.65
N THR A 53 -2.24 1.60 -15.59
CA THR A 53 -2.33 1.02 -16.93
C THR A 53 -1.65 -0.34 -16.94
N SER A 54 -2.45 -1.40 -16.84
CA SER A 54 -2.02 -2.77 -17.16
C SER A 54 -1.54 -2.80 -18.62
N ASN A 55 -0.39 -3.42 -18.85
CA ASN A 55 0.04 -3.81 -20.19
C ASN A 55 -0.47 -5.22 -20.50
#